data_AF-A0A2D8KDA5-F1
#
_entry.id   AF-A0A2D8KDA5-F1
#
_cell.length_a   1.000
_cell.length_b   1.000
_cell.length_c   1.000
_cell.angle_alpha   90.00
_cell.angle_beta   90.00
_cell.angle_gamma   90.00
#
_symmetry.space_group_name_H-M   'P 1'
#
loop_
_entity.id
_entity.type
_entity.pdbx_description
1 polymer ?
#
loop_
_entity_poly.entity_id
_entity_poly.type
_entity_poly.pdbx_seq_one_letter_code
_entity_poly.pdbx_strand_id
1 'polypeptide(L)'
;MIEDDILTLKNSFLRIFLFVCVTILLGQVDYATQVQPIFNNHCLSCHLAVNGSGALELDSYEYLMQGDSNNGPAVIPFNADSSLLYKVLLPMPVIVPNEPICCQMPKNADPLTLEQQTIIYNWINEGALGPTISVKHEGLKRPFLLRAYPNPFNNRIEISYQLLDKQSVVITI
;
A
#
# COMPACT_ATOMS: atom_id res chain seq x y z
N MET A 1 44.23 18.18 -21.01
CA MET A 1 44.45 18.35 -19.56
C MET A 1 43.17 18.82 -18.89
N ILE A 2 42.68 20.04 -19.15
CA ILE A 2 41.43 20.54 -18.50
C ILE A 2 40.17 19.76 -18.96
N GLU A 3 40.01 19.45 -20.26
CA GLU A 3 38.87 18.66 -20.75
C GLU A 3 38.78 17.25 -20.14
N ASP A 4 39.92 16.58 -19.96
CA ASP A 4 40.01 15.20 -19.47
C ASP A 4 39.61 15.10 -17.98
N ASP A 5 39.98 16.12 -17.20
CA ASP A 5 39.63 16.27 -15.79
C ASP A 5 38.12 16.54 -15.60
N ILE A 6 37.50 17.31 -16.51
CA ILE A 6 36.06 17.56 -16.48
C ILE A 6 35.26 16.29 -16.82
N LEU A 7 35.75 15.50 -17.79
CA LEU A 7 35.09 14.25 -18.20
C LEU A 7 35.15 13.18 -17.11
N THR A 8 36.29 13.04 -16.43
CA THR A 8 36.45 12.11 -15.30
C THR A 8 35.62 12.53 -14.08
N LEU A 9 35.50 13.83 -13.82
CA LEU A 9 34.65 14.37 -12.76
C LEU A 9 33.16 14.13 -13.05
N LYS A 10 32.68 14.39 -14.27
CA LYS A 10 31.31 14.10 -14.69
C LYS A 10 30.97 12.61 -14.60
N ASN A 11 31.90 11.75 -15.02
CA ASN A 11 31.73 10.30 -14.94
C ASN A 11 31.70 9.80 -13.48
N SER A 12 32.43 10.45 -12.58
CA SER A 12 32.38 10.16 -11.15
C SER A 12 31.05 10.58 -10.53
N PHE A 13 30.52 11.76 -10.87
CA PHE A 13 29.18 12.19 -10.44
C PHE A 13 28.08 11.28 -10.98
N LEU A 14 28.18 10.87 -12.25
CA LEU A 14 27.22 9.94 -12.84
C LEU A 14 27.22 8.58 -12.12
N ARG A 15 28.40 8.06 -11.75
CA ARG A 15 28.53 6.81 -10.98
C ARG A 15 27.97 6.93 -9.57
N ILE A 16 28.22 8.05 -8.88
CA ILE A 16 27.68 8.30 -7.54
C ILE A 16 26.16 8.42 -7.59
N PHE A 17 25.61 9.16 -8.56
CA PHE A 17 24.16 9.29 -8.76
C PHE A 17 23.50 7.94 -9.06
N LEU A 18 24.12 7.12 -9.93
CA LEU A 18 23.62 5.79 -10.26
C LEU A 18 23.63 4.86 -9.02
N PHE A 19 24.68 4.94 -8.20
CA PHE A 19 24.80 4.13 -6.98
C PHE A 19 23.74 4.52 -5.93
N VAL A 20 23.50 5.82 -5.74
CA VAL A 20 22.47 6.33 -4.82
C VAL A 20 21.06 5.93 -5.27
N CYS A 21 20.76 6.00 -6.57
CA CYS A 21 19.48 5.51 -7.10
C CYS A 21 19.28 4.01 -6.85
N VAL A 22 20.32 3.20 -7.05
CA VAL A 22 20.24 1.74 -6.83
C VAL A 22 20.01 1.40 -5.36
N THR A 23 20.60 2.14 -4.42
CA THR A 23 20.34 1.91 -2.98
C THR A 23 18.91 2.26 -2.56
N ILE A 24 18.30 3.28 -3.17
CA ILE A 24 16.91 3.67 -2.89
C ILE A 24 15.92 2.60 -3.40
N LEU A 25 16.25 1.91 -4.48
CA LEU A 25 15.41 0.86 -5.09
C LEU A 25 15.38 -0.47 -4.32
N LEU A 26 16.32 -0.72 -3.39
CA LEU A 26 16.45 -2.01 -2.70
C LEU A 26 15.86 -2.03 -1.28
N GLY A 27 15.37 -0.90 -0.76
CA GLY A 27 14.98 -0.74 0.64
C GLY A 27 13.50 -0.43 0.90
N GLN A 28 12.63 -0.51 -0.11
CA GLN A 28 11.22 -0.14 0.03
C GLN A 28 10.45 -1.14 0.91
N VAL A 29 9.56 -0.64 1.76
CA VAL A 29 8.69 -1.43 2.63
C VAL A 29 7.62 -2.13 1.79
N ASP A 30 7.57 -3.46 1.87
CA ASP A 30 6.53 -4.26 1.22
C ASP A 30 5.30 -4.40 2.11
N TYR A 31 4.15 -3.92 1.63
CA TYR A 31 2.91 -3.92 2.39
C TYR A 31 2.48 -5.33 2.84
N ALA A 32 2.51 -6.31 1.93
CA ALA A 32 1.98 -7.65 2.18
C ALA A 32 2.79 -8.41 3.23
N THR A 33 4.10 -8.23 3.23
CA THR A 33 5.03 -9.01 4.07
C THR A 33 5.49 -8.28 5.32
N GLN A 34 5.42 -6.94 5.36
CA GLN A 34 5.91 -6.15 6.49
C GLN A 34 4.82 -5.36 7.20
N VAL A 35 3.85 -4.78 6.48
CA VAL A 35 2.81 -3.93 7.08
C VAL A 35 1.58 -4.74 7.50
N GLN A 36 0.97 -5.49 6.59
CA GLN A 36 -0.24 -6.28 6.86
C GLN A 36 -0.06 -7.26 8.04
N PRO A 37 1.08 -7.94 8.23
CA PRO A 37 1.27 -8.81 9.39
C PRO A 37 1.24 -8.05 10.72
N ILE A 38 1.62 -6.77 10.77
CA ILE A 38 1.49 -5.94 11.97
C ILE A 38 0.00 -5.74 12.29
N PHE A 39 -0.80 -5.36 11.30
CA PHE A 39 -2.25 -5.19 11.50
C PHE A 39 -2.94 -6.49 11.89
N ASN A 40 -2.57 -7.61 11.27
CA ASN A 40 -3.10 -8.93 11.56
C ASN A 40 -2.91 -9.31 13.03
N ASN A 41 -1.75 -9.00 13.60
CA ASN A 41 -1.40 -9.38 14.96
C ASN A 41 -1.98 -8.43 16.03
N HIS A 42 -2.16 -7.14 15.69
CA HIS A 42 -2.39 -6.10 16.70
C HIS A 42 -3.69 -5.32 16.54
N CYS A 43 -4.34 -5.36 15.38
CA CYS A 43 -5.41 -4.41 15.05
C CYS A 43 -6.74 -5.09 14.68
N LEU A 44 -6.71 -6.27 14.06
CA LEU A 44 -7.92 -6.89 13.49
C LEU A 44 -8.95 -7.38 14.52
N SER A 45 -8.61 -7.45 15.81
CA SER A 45 -9.62 -7.76 16.85
C SER A 45 -10.72 -6.69 16.94
N CYS A 46 -10.39 -5.45 16.60
CA CYS A 46 -11.30 -4.30 16.67
C CYS A 46 -11.54 -3.62 15.32
N HIS A 47 -10.64 -3.76 14.34
CA HIS A 47 -10.67 -3.09 13.04
C HIS A 47 -10.86 -4.08 11.87
N LEU A 48 -11.79 -5.01 12.05
CA LEU A 48 -12.18 -6.00 11.04
C LEU A 48 -13.61 -5.71 10.57
N ALA A 49 -13.81 -5.74 9.25
CA ALA A 49 -15.10 -5.57 8.58
C ALA A 49 -15.81 -4.22 8.85
N VAL A 50 -16.94 -4.01 8.17
CA VAL A 50 -17.75 -2.77 8.07
C VAL A 50 -18.18 -2.15 9.42
N ASN A 51 -17.99 -2.85 10.55
CA ASN A 51 -18.31 -2.37 11.90
C ASN A 51 -17.08 -2.26 12.81
N GLY A 52 -15.87 -2.21 12.23
CA GLY A 52 -14.65 -1.95 12.96
C GLY A 52 -14.71 -0.63 13.75
N SER A 53 -13.95 -0.55 14.84
CA SER A 53 -13.90 0.66 15.67
C SER A 53 -13.52 1.88 14.83
N GLY A 54 -14.30 2.96 14.94
CA GLY A 54 -14.11 4.16 14.12
C GLY A 54 -14.42 3.98 12.63
N ALA A 55 -15.16 2.94 12.25
CA ALA A 55 -15.44 2.55 10.86
C ALA A 55 -14.17 2.30 10.02
N LEU A 56 -13.05 1.98 10.67
CA LEU A 56 -11.78 1.71 10.00
C LEU A 56 -11.55 0.20 9.89
N GLU A 57 -11.33 -0.25 8.65
CA GLU A 57 -10.99 -1.61 8.28
C GLU A 57 -9.50 -1.72 7.91
N LEU A 58 -8.81 -2.69 8.51
CA LEU A 58 -7.36 -2.89 8.35
C LEU A 58 -6.98 -4.28 7.82
N ASP A 59 -7.96 -5.08 7.40
CA ASP A 59 -7.77 -6.45 6.93
C ASP A 59 -7.36 -6.55 5.46
N SER A 60 -7.49 -5.47 4.70
CA SER A 60 -7.01 -5.36 3.32
C SER A 60 -6.42 -3.97 3.03
N TYR A 61 -5.54 -3.92 2.03
CA TYR A 61 -4.99 -2.68 1.52
C TYR A 61 -6.10 -1.77 0.97
N GLU A 62 -7.03 -2.35 0.24
CA GLU A 62 -8.10 -1.64 -0.45
C GLU A 62 -9.01 -0.91 0.54
N TYR A 63 -9.42 -1.54 1.64
CA TYR A 63 -10.25 -0.89 2.65
C TYR A 63 -9.47 0.13 3.49
N LEU A 64 -8.21 -0.17 3.85
CA LEU A 64 -7.36 0.78 4.55
C LEU A 64 -7.18 2.07 3.75
N MET A 65 -6.96 1.95 2.44
CA MET A 65 -6.73 3.10 1.55
C MET A 65 -8.01 3.81 1.12
N GLN A 66 -9.18 3.14 1.15
CA GLN A 66 -10.47 3.85 1.11
C GLN A 66 -10.58 4.82 2.29
N GLY A 67 -10.06 4.41 3.46
CA GLY A 67 -9.90 5.30 4.60
C GLY A 67 -11.23 5.82 5.14
N ASP A 68 -12.31 5.06 4.97
CA ASP A 68 -13.70 5.36 5.37
C ASP A 68 -13.89 5.35 6.90
N SER A 69 -12.90 5.84 7.64
CA SER A 69 -13.06 6.08 9.07
C SER A 69 -13.99 7.27 9.29
N ASN A 70 -14.70 7.25 10.41
CA ASN A 70 -15.52 8.37 10.83
C ASN A 70 -14.72 9.66 11.09
N ASN A 71 -13.38 9.59 11.14
CA ASN A 71 -12.48 10.70 11.45
C ASN A 71 -11.70 11.23 10.23
N GLY A 72 -12.08 10.82 9.02
CA GLY A 72 -11.39 11.16 7.77
C GLY A 72 -10.34 10.12 7.36
N PRO A 73 -9.47 10.44 6.38
CA PRO A 73 -8.54 9.47 5.82
C PRO A 73 -7.54 8.99 6.87
N ALA A 74 -7.43 7.66 7.01
CA ALA A 74 -6.47 7.05 7.91
C ALA A 74 -5.02 7.24 7.42
N VAL A 75 -4.80 7.15 6.11
CA VAL A 75 -3.49 7.22 5.46
C VAL A 75 -3.45 8.39 4.50
N ILE A 76 -2.39 9.20 4.61
CA ILE A 76 -2.04 10.25 3.67
C ILE A 76 -0.67 9.88 3.08
N PRO A 77 -0.63 9.36 1.83
CA PRO A 77 0.62 8.99 1.16
C PRO A 77 1.64 10.13 1.19
N PHE A 78 2.92 9.78 1.39
CA PHE A 78 4.05 10.70 1.51
C PHE A 78 4.02 11.63 2.73
N ASN A 79 3.09 11.44 3.68
CA ASN A 79 2.97 12.27 4.87
C ASN A 79 2.47 11.48 6.08
N ALA A 80 3.36 10.66 6.65
CA ALA A 80 3.07 9.87 7.86
C ALA A 80 2.72 10.77 9.06
N ASP A 81 3.40 11.91 9.22
CA ASP A 81 3.18 12.85 10.32
C ASP A 81 1.77 13.46 10.31
N SER A 82 1.12 13.53 9.15
CA SER A 82 -0.27 13.99 9.03
C SER A 82 -1.29 12.86 9.04
N SER A 83 -0.86 11.63 8.75
CA SER A 83 -1.70 10.44 8.68
C SER A 83 -2.23 10.04 10.06
N LEU A 84 -3.55 9.92 10.18
CA LEU A 84 -4.19 9.53 11.44
C LEU A 84 -3.70 8.16 11.91
N LEU A 85 -3.50 7.21 10.99
CA LEU A 85 -3.01 5.87 11.26
C LEU A 85 -1.70 5.88 12.05
N TYR A 86 -0.75 6.75 11.73
CA TYR A 86 0.52 6.83 12.44
C TYR A 86 0.39 7.61 13.75
N LYS A 87 -0.36 8.71 13.76
CA LYS A 87 -0.55 9.54 14.96
C LYS A 87 -1.12 8.76 16.14
N VAL A 88 -2.09 7.87 15.89
CA VAL A 88 -2.70 7.07 16.96
C VAL A 88 -1.75 6.01 17.53
N LEU A 89 -0.64 5.69 16.86
CA LEU A 89 0.38 4.78 17.38
C LEU A 89 1.34 5.46 18.37
N LEU A 90 1.27 6.78 18.53
CA LEU A 90 2.13 7.54 19.42
C LEU A 90 1.47 7.73 20.80
N PRO A 91 2.23 7.92 21.89
CA PRO A 91 1.70 8.09 23.24
C PRO A 91 1.15 9.51 23.48
N MET A 92 0.32 10.02 22.56
CA MET A 92 -0.28 11.35 22.63
C MET A 92 -1.74 11.32 22.18
N PRO A 93 -2.62 12.12 22.80
CA PRO A 93 -3.99 12.28 22.32
C PRO A 93 -4.02 12.89 20.91
N VAL A 94 -4.93 12.41 20.07
CA VAL A 94 -5.14 12.95 18.71
C VAL A 94 -6.49 13.63 18.63
N ILE A 95 -6.49 14.91 18.25
CA ILE A 95 -7.73 15.67 18.02
C ILE A 95 -8.28 15.32 16.64
N VAL A 96 -9.51 14.83 16.60
CA VAL A 96 -10.26 14.48 15.38
C VAL A 96 -11.67 15.10 15.44
N PRO A 97 -12.40 15.19 14.32
CA PRO A 97 -13.65 15.96 14.26
C PRO A 97 -14.77 15.51 15.20
N ASN A 98 -14.88 14.20 15.50
CA ASN A 98 -15.96 13.68 16.35
C ASN A 98 -15.60 13.73 17.84
N GLU A 99 -14.61 12.95 18.24
CA GLU A 99 -14.16 12.84 19.63
C GLU A 99 -12.66 12.59 19.67
N PRO A 100 -11.89 13.29 20.52
CA PRO A 100 -10.46 13.06 20.64
C PRO A 100 -10.13 11.59 20.92
N ILE A 101 -9.16 11.05 20.20
CA ILE A 101 -8.62 9.73 20.47
C ILE A 101 -7.64 9.90 21.63
N CYS A 102 -8.09 9.56 22.84
CA CYS A 102 -7.36 9.84 24.07
C CYS A 102 -6.24 8.85 24.38
N CYS A 103 -6.22 7.69 23.73
CA CYS A 103 -5.27 6.61 24.01
C CYS A 103 -4.52 6.20 22.75
N GLN A 104 -3.27 5.80 22.95
CA GLN A 104 -2.45 5.12 21.96
C GLN A 104 -3.10 3.81 21.53
N MET A 105 -2.97 3.47 20.25
CA MET A 105 -3.35 2.19 19.67
C MET A 105 -2.12 1.26 19.60
N PRO A 106 -2.30 -0.06 19.83
CA PRO A 106 -3.57 -0.74 20.09
C PRO A 106 -4.13 -0.47 21.49
N LYS A 107 -5.46 -0.30 21.59
CA LYS A 107 -6.11 0.00 22.87
C LYS A 107 -6.06 -1.23 23.79
N ASN A 108 -5.73 -1.01 25.07
CA ASN A 108 -5.67 -2.06 26.09
C ASN A 108 -4.67 -3.19 25.78
N ALA A 109 -3.65 -2.92 24.97
CA ALA A 109 -2.53 -3.83 24.72
C ALA A 109 -1.22 -3.06 24.80
N ASP A 110 -0.10 -3.80 24.79
CA ASP A 110 1.21 -3.17 24.71
C ASP A 110 1.36 -2.38 23.40
N PRO A 111 2.05 -1.23 23.42
CA PRO A 111 2.36 -0.49 22.21
C PRO A 111 3.14 -1.32 21.20
N LEU A 112 2.97 -1.01 19.92
CA LEU A 112 3.85 -1.54 18.88
C LEU A 112 5.31 -1.21 19.20
N THR A 113 6.22 -2.11 18.82
CA THR A 113 7.66 -1.82 18.95
C THR A 113 8.05 -0.65 18.06
N LEU A 114 9.16 0.02 18.40
CA LEU A 114 9.67 1.13 17.58
C LEU A 114 9.94 0.69 16.13
N GLU A 115 10.40 -0.55 15.94
CA GLU A 115 10.61 -1.15 14.62
C GLU A 115 9.30 -1.26 13.84
N GLN A 116 8.23 -1.78 14.44
CA GLN A 116 6.91 -1.90 13.81
C GLN A 116 6.33 -0.53 13.47
N GLN A 117 6.47 0.46 14.36
CA GLN A 117 6.07 1.83 14.10
C GLN A 117 6.85 2.44 12.93
N THR A 118 8.17 2.17 12.87
CA THR A 118 9.06 2.65 11.80
C THR A 118 8.69 2.04 10.44
N ILE A 119 8.33 0.75 10.39
CA ILE A 119 7.84 0.08 9.17
C ILE A 119 6.61 0.81 8.64
N ILE A 120 5.61 1.07 9.49
CA ILE A 120 4.39 1.78 9.10
C ILE A 120 4.70 3.22 8.65
N TYR A 121 5.55 3.92 9.41
CA TYR A 121 5.97 5.30 9.09
C TYR A 121 6.66 5.39 7.72
N ASN A 122 7.63 4.51 7.46
CA ASN A 122 8.36 4.47 6.20
C ASN A 122 7.45 4.10 5.04
N TRP A 123 6.62 3.07 5.19
CA TRP A 123 5.66 2.67 4.17
C TRP A 123 4.75 3.83 3.74
N ILE A 124 4.19 4.60 4.69
CA ILE A 124 3.37 5.77 4.36
C ILE A 124 4.20 6.81 3.61
N ASN A 125 5.41 7.12 4.08
CA ASN A 125 6.28 8.11 3.46
C ASN A 125 6.86 7.69 2.10
N GLU A 126 6.88 6.40 1.81
CA GLU A 126 7.22 5.82 0.50
C GLU A 126 6.04 5.83 -0.48
N GLY A 127 4.89 6.37 -0.05
CA GLY A 127 3.70 6.54 -0.89
C GLY A 127 2.57 5.55 -0.60
N ALA A 128 2.65 4.82 0.52
CA ALA A 128 1.65 3.84 0.93
C ALA A 128 1.31 2.84 -0.19
N LEU A 129 2.35 2.29 -0.84
CA LEU A 129 2.18 1.40 -1.98
C LEU A 129 1.53 0.08 -1.56
N GLY A 130 0.63 -0.41 -2.41
CA GLY A 130 -0.08 -1.66 -2.19
C GLY A 130 0.75 -2.91 -2.44
N PRO A 131 0.18 -4.09 -2.20
CA PRO A 131 0.83 -5.35 -2.47
C PRO A 131 1.19 -5.46 -3.96
N THR A 132 2.43 -5.87 -4.25
CA THR A 132 2.86 -6.10 -5.63
C THR A 132 2.19 -7.36 -6.17
N ILE A 133 1.18 -7.21 -7.04
CA ILE A 133 0.57 -8.33 -7.73
C ILE A 133 1.53 -8.81 -8.83
N SER A 134 2.31 -9.84 -8.52
CA SER A 134 3.10 -10.54 -9.53
C SER A 134 2.19 -11.46 -10.34
N VAL A 135 1.66 -10.96 -11.46
CA VAL A 135 0.97 -11.82 -12.43
C VAL A 135 2.03 -12.72 -13.08
N LYS A 136 2.11 -13.98 -12.64
CA LYS A 136 2.77 -15.02 -13.42
C LYS A 136 1.95 -15.21 -14.70
N HIS A 137 2.35 -14.55 -15.78
CA HIS A 137 1.84 -14.89 -17.09
C HIS A 137 2.42 -16.24 -17.50
N GLU A 138 1.80 -17.33 -17.05
CA GLU A 138 1.92 -18.58 -17.80
C GLU A 138 1.30 -18.30 -19.17
N GLY A 139 2.15 -18.18 -20.19
CA GLY A 139 1.72 -18.09 -21.57
C GLY A 139 0.64 -19.12 -21.81
N LEU A 140 -0.47 -18.68 -22.42
CA LEU A 140 -1.64 -19.49 -22.67
C LEU A 140 -1.20 -20.79 -23.34
N LYS A 141 -1.20 -21.88 -22.58
CA LYS A 141 -0.68 -23.18 -23.05
C LYS A 141 -1.52 -23.76 -24.20
N ARG A 142 -2.68 -23.15 -24.50
CA ARG A 142 -3.59 -23.55 -25.56
C ARG A 142 -4.23 -22.32 -26.23
N PRO A 143 -4.45 -22.35 -27.55
CA PRO A 143 -5.25 -21.32 -28.22
C PRO A 143 -6.69 -21.35 -27.68
N PHE A 144 -7.24 -20.17 -27.37
CA PHE A 144 -8.64 -20.02 -27.01
C PHE A 144 -9.31 -19.01 -27.94
N LEU A 145 -10.60 -19.23 -28.18
CA LEU A 145 -11.44 -18.34 -28.95
C LEU A 145 -12.06 -17.29 -28.02
N LEU A 146 -11.56 -16.06 -28.11
CA LEU A 146 -12.25 -14.89 -27.57
C LEU A 146 -13.54 -14.67 -28.36
N ARG A 147 -14.69 -14.71 -27.68
CA ARG A 147 -15.97 -14.30 -28.24
C ARG A 147 -16.33 -12.94 -27.66
N ALA A 148 -16.20 -11.90 -28.47
CA ALA A 148 -16.83 -10.62 -28.17
C ALA A 148 -18.29 -10.69 -28.63
N TYR A 149 -19.22 -10.37 -27.73
CA TYR A 149 -20.62 -10.18 -28.09
C TYR A 149 -20.86 -8.67 -28.19
N PRO A 150 -20.73 -8.05 -29.37
CA PRO A 150 -21.05 -6.65 -29.53
C PRO A 150 -22.52 -6.43 -29.17
N ASN A 151 -22.76 -5.73 -28.07
CA ASN A 151 -24.10 -5.30 -27.70
C ASN A 151 -24.34 -3.91 -28.34
N PRO A 152 -25.33 -3.76 -29.25
CA PRO A 152 -25.58 -2.49 -29.92
C PRO A 152 -26.04 -1.36 -28.98
N PHE A 153 -26.34 -1.69 -27.72
CA PHE A 153 -26.75 -0.74 -26.68
C PHE A 153 -25.68 -0.49 -25.61
N ASN A 154 -24.47 -1.05 -25.78
CA ASN A 154 -23.39 -0.93 -24.81
C ASN A 154 -22.04 -0.79 -25.54
N ASN A 155 -21.33 0.30 -25.30
CA ASN A 155 -19.99 0.56 -25.86
C ASN A 155 -18.85 -0.19 -25.13
N ARG A 156 -19.19 -1.08 -24.19
CA ARG A 156 -18.25 -1.90 -23.41
C ARG A 156 -18.12 -3.30 -23.97
N ILE A 157 -16.89 -3.78 -24.07
CA ILE A 157 -16.59 -5.19 -24.35
C ILE A 157 -16.21 -5.84 -23.02
N GLU A 158 -17.02 -6.81 -22.58
CA GLU A 158 -16.68 -7.65 -21.42
C GLU A 158 -15.96 -8.92 -21.89
N ILE A 159 -14.71 -9.07 -21.45
CA ILE A 159 -13.94 -10.30 -21.65
C ILE A 159 -13.98 -11.07 -20.33
N SER A 160 -14.55 -12.28 -20.37
CA SER A 160 -14.60 -13.20 -19.22
C SER A 160 -13.73 -14.43 -19.47
N TYR A 161 -12.88 -14.78 -18.52
CA TYR A 161 -12.18 -16.07 -18.49
C TYR A 161 -12.14 -16.64 -17.06
N GLN A 162 -12.06 -17.96 -16.99
CA GLN A 162 -12.03 -18.72 -15.73
C GLN A 162 -10.59 -19.17 -15.47
N LEU A 163 -10.03 -18.79 -14.34
CA LEU A 163 -8.75 -19.32 -13.87
C LEU A 163 -8.94 -20.75 -13.36
N LEU A 164 -7.87 -21.56 -13.44
CA LEU A 164 -7.87 -22.96 -13.00
C LEU A 164 -8.30 -23.13 -11.53
N ASP A 165 -8.11 -22.08 -10.71
CA ASP A 165 -8.46 -22.05 -9.29
C ASP A 165 -9.88 -21.51 -9.01
N LYS A 166 -10.77 -21.53 -10.01
CA LYS A 166 -12.16 -21.02 -9.93
C LYS A 166 -12.30 -19.52 -9.62
N GLN A 167 -11.24 -18.75 -9.82
CA GLN A 167 -11.31 -17.30 -9.76
C GLN A 167 -11.72 -16.75 -11.14
N SER A 168 -12.75 -15.90 -11.15
CA SER A 168 -13.21 -15.21 -12.35
C SER A 168 -12.52 -13.86 -12.46
N VAL A 169 -11.87 -13.60 -13.59
CA VAL A 169 -11.34 -12.26 -13.91
C VAL A 169 -12.21 -11.67 -15.01
N VAL A 170 -12.71 -10.45 -14.75
CA VAL A 170 -13.49 -9.68 -15.71
C VAL A 170 -12.63 -8.50 -16.15
N ILE A 171 -12.30 -8.45 -17.43
CA ILE A 171 -11.64 -7.29 -18.04
C ILE A 171 -12.71 -6.47 -18.75
N THR A 172 -12.85 -5.22 -18.33
CA THR A 172 -13.69 -4.21 -18.97
C THR A 172 -12.79 -3.35 -19.86
N ILE A 173 -13.11 -3.27 -21.17
CA ILE A 173 -12.50 -2.33 -22.12
C ILE A 173 -13.60 -1.46 -22.74
#